data_AF-A0A9W4XAA3-F1
#
_entry.id   AF-A0A9W4XAA3-F1
#
_cell.length_a   1.000
_cell.length_b   1.000
_cell.length_c   1.000
_cell.angle_alpha   90.00
_cell.angle_beta   90.00
_cell.angle_gamma   90.00
#
_symmetry.space_group_name_H-M   'P 1'
#
loop_
_entity.id
_entity.type
_entity.pdbx_description
1 polymer ?
#
loop_
_entity_poly.entity_id
_entity_poly.type
_entity_poly.pdbx_seq_one_letter_code
_entity_poly.pdbx_strand_id
1 'polypeptide(L)'
;MNQIETIINFNDLNNLENLEIDNDIAILLSWLGSLDVNNKNNHITEPSQRIKFAIRTCLKDEINQIDFMKLYINTIQNEVDIYFKRHRSQSIVEYISCFKFIINHYSKIFNYLNLNDEIRKLNEDKISLLIKFNLSDNFTILMNEFFQSHLFQNSLVAPTNLNTLNLIDIISTLITINLGIELNEIIIKLATNKIKNYTRNLSTFIWDKPLLDKLLIFIQNEVYPDFIITNNFVNNQNFTNDKYLNELIKISNDELIEIRIDEIYKIIENFPNSKTALVELHNCLGANNSSTQRSKLTNQFISYCKSNLLHAGVETVEVITMYTKTINAFLIIDPKGVLLDKVIRPIRTYLKARSDIIIKLVHGLLDTSPLTNPLFELAQDLRNPKNSKKMININDNQDLNWQPDPIDALRDFKKEKIEDTIESLISIFESKEIFIDEFTKLFSEKLIKFEQPLDELEMNLNYLKLKFGSTDFINLDIMIKDIKDSGKLNSSKNNFQSIVLSHLYWSNILENDINNFKVPKIIEDEFEKFNSNFKLQKQGRFLKLIPNLGLVNLEIEINGEIKSFEVSPDKVSIVYLFNESENELSVDYICQTLNMNEYVVQKGLEFWKNQGVLLELTKNLYIAND
;
A
#
# COMPACT_ATOMS: atom_id res chain seq x y z
N MET A 1 -59.67 27.28 28.23
CA MET A 1 -60.49 28.45 28.62
C MET A 1 -60.98 28.35 30.07
N ASN A 2 -61.62 27.27 30.52
CA ASN A 2 -62.25 27.23 31.86
C ASN A 2 -61.34 26.94 33.08
N GLN A 3 -60.01 27.04 32.96
CA GLN A 3 -59.08 26.86 34.09
C GLN A 3 -58.25 28.11 34.41
N ILE A 4 -58.40 29.18 33.62
CA ILE A 4 -57.68 30.46 33.84
C ILE A 4 -58.43 31.34 34.86
N GLU A 5 -59.75 31.17 34.99
CA GLU A 5 -60.59 31.94 35.92
C GLU A 5 -60.39 31.56 37.40
N THR A 6 -59.74 30.44 37.71
CA THR A 6 -59.79 29.85 39.06
C THR A 6 -58.50 29.96 39.89
N ILE A 7 -57.44 30.64 39.42
CA ILE A 7 -56.13 30.66 40.11
C ILE A 7 -55.58 32.08 40.34
N ILE A 8 -56.45 33.05 40.64
CA ILE A 8 -56.04 34.22 41.43
C ILE A 8 -56.75 34.08 42.77
N ASN A 9 -55.99 33.67 43.78
CA ASN A 9 -56.53 33.43 45.11
C ASN A 9 -56.89 34.78 45.75
N PHE A 10 -58.18 35.07 45.79
CA PHE A 10 -58.80 36.18 46.51
C PHE A 10 -58.49 36.06 48.01
N ASN A 11 -57.59 36.89 48.52
CA ASN A 11 -57.54 37.25 49.93
C ASN A 11 -57.56 38.78 50.05
N ASP A 12 -58.76 39.34 49.90
CA ASP A 12 -59.35 40.30 50.84
C ASP A 12 -60.67 40.81 50.24
N LEU A 13 -61.73 40.03 50.49
CA LEU A 13 -63.12 40.45 50.30
C LEU A 13 -63.46 41.49 51.38
N ASN A 14 -63.06 42.75 51.16
CA ASN A 14 -63.64 43.93 51.80
C ASN A 14 -63.19 45.21 51.06
N ASN A 15 -63.50 45.31 49.77
CA ASN A 15 -63.86 46.58 49.12
C ASN A 15 -64.48 46.26 47.75
N LEU A 16 -65.79 46.50 47.66
CA LEU A 16 -66.57 46.42 46.44
C LEU A 16 -66.07 47.45 45.43
N GLU A 17 -65.17 47.05 44.52
CA GLU A 17 -64.93 47.72 43.22
C GLU A 17 -64.22 46.84 42.17
N ASN A 18 -64.25 45.50 42.28
CA ASN A 18 -63.58 44.58 41.33
C ASN A 18 -64.50 44.00 40.25
N LEU A 19 -65.39 44.80 39.66
CA LEU A 19 -66.00 44.48 38.36
C LEU A 19 -65.09 44.87 37.18
N GLU A 20 -64.04 45.66 37.45
CA GLU A 20 -63.08 46.11 36.45
C GLU A 20 -61.97 45.09 36.19
N ILE A 21 -61.51 44.33 37.20
CA ILE A 21 -60.43 43.34 37.04
C ILE A 21 -60.86 42.15 36.17
N ASP A 22 -62.08 41.61 36.36
CA ASP A 22 -62.60 40.52 35.53
C ASP A 22 -62.82 40.98 34.07
N ASN A 23 -63.27 42.24 33.89
CA ASN A 23 -63.36 42.86 32.57
C ASN A 23 -61.97 43.08 31.96
N ASP A 24 -60.99 43.52 32.74
CA ASP A 24 -59.63 43.78 32.29
C ASP A 24 -58.90 42.48 31.91
N ILE A 25 -59.11 41.39 32.65
CA ILE A 25 -58.62 40.04 32.30
C ILE A 25 -59.33 39.53 31.04
N ALA A 26 -60.64 39.69 30.92
CA ALA A 26 -61.38 39.30 29.71
C ALA A 26 -60.96 40.11 28.48
N ILE A 27 -60.71 41.41 28.63
CA ILE A 27 -60.18 42.29 27.59
C ILE A 27 -58.76 41.85 27.20
N LEU A 28 -57.91 41.53 28.17
CA LEU A 28 -56.55 41.06 27.95
C LEU A 28 -56.54 39.69 27.24
N LEU A 29 -57.39 38.73 27.63
CA LEU A 29 -57.55 37.43 26.97
C LEU A 29 -58.15 37.56 25.56
N SER A 30 -59.06 38.51 25.33
CA SER A 30 -59.60 38.79 23.99
C SER A 30 -58.55 39.37 23.04
N TRP A 31 -57.61 40.17 23.58
CA TRP A 31 -56.50 40.74 22.82
C TRP A 31 -55.36 39.74 22.59
N LEU A 32 -55.12 38.84 23.55
CA LEU A 32 -54.24 37.67 23.38
C LEU A 32 -54.86 36.56 22.52
N GLY A 33 -56.00 36.86 21.85
CA GLY A 33 -56.80 35.92 21.09
C GLY A 33 -56.01 35.09 20.07
N SER A 34 -56.62 33.96 19.71
CA SER A 34 -55.98 32.82 19.08
C SER A 34 -55.15 33.13 17.84
N LEU A 35 -54.03 32.43 17.66
CA LEU A 35 -53.28 32.34 16.40
C LEU A 35 -54.24 32.19 15.22
N ASP A 36 -54.49 33.27 14.48
CA ASP A 36 -55.48 33.26 13.41
C ASP A 36 -54.95 32.42 12.24
N VAL A 37 -55.52 31.22 12.08
CA VAL A 37 -54.96 30.10 11.31
C VAL A 37 -54.91 30.35 9.79
N ASN A 38 -55.49 31.45 9.30
CA ASN A 38 -55.68 31.70 7.87
C ASN A 38 -54.85 32.87 7.29
N ASN A 39 -54.19 33.69 8.11
CA ASN A 39 -53.48 34.89 7.63
C ASN A 39 -51.97 34.82 7.90
N LYS A 40 -51.18 34.73 6.82
CA LYS A 40 -49.70 34.84 6.87
C LYS A 40 -49.21 36.23 7.32
N ASN A 41 -50.10 37.23 7.40
CA ASN A 41 -49.80 38.63 7.75
C ASN A 41 -50.63 39.12 8.95
N ASN A 42 -50.59 38.41 10.09
CA ASN A 42 -51.17 38.97 11.31
C ASN A 42 -50.28 40.09 11.85
N HIS A 43 -50.63 41.33 11.48
CA HIS A 43 -50.21 42.51 12.22
C HIS A 43 -50.87 42.44 13.61
N ILE A 44 -50.08 42.10 14.62
CA ILE A 44 -50.49 42.31 16.01
C ILE A 44 -50.78 43.81 16.15
N THR A 45 -52.05 44.14 16.38
CA THR A 45 -52.48 45.51 16.62
C THR A 45 -51.90 46.00 17.94
N GLU A 46 -51.25 47.17 17.94
CA GLU A 46 -50.73 47.78 19.16
C GLU A 46 -51.81 47.82 20.26
N PRO A 47 -51.45 47.48 21.52
CA PRO A 47 -52.44 47.44 22.58
C PRO A 47 -53.04 48.84 22.80
N SER A 48 -54.36 48.91 22.83
CA SER A 48 -55.09 50.14 23.14
C SER A 48 -54.73 50.64 24.55
N GLN A 49 -54.97 51.93 24.85
CA GLN A 49 -54.63 52.50 26.16
C GLN A 49 -55.28 51.73 27.33
N ARG A 50 -56.47 51.15 27.11
CA ARG A 50 -57.19 50.31 28.08
C ARG A 50 -56.51 48.96 28.31
N ILE A 51 -55.96 48.34 27.26
CA ILE A 51 -55.21 47.08 27.35
C ILE A 51 -53.85 47.32 28.03
N LYS A 52 -53.17 48.44 27.74
CA LYS A 52 -51.93 48.82 28.45
C LYS A 52 -52.17 49.07 29.94
N PHE A 53 -53.35 49.57 30.32
CA PHE A 53 -53.75 49.73 31.71
C PHE A 53 -54.03 48.37 32.37
N ALA A 54 -54.80 47.50 31.71
CA ALA A 54 -55.07 46.12 32.14
C ALA A 54 -53.79 45.28 32.33
N ILE A 55 -52.80 45.42 31.45
CA ILE A 55 -51.49 44.77 31.59
C ILE A 55 -50.78 45.26 32.86
N ARG A 56 -50.80 46.56 33.14
CA ARG A 56 -50.14 47.14 34.32
C ARG A 56 -50.84 46.80 35.64
N THR A 57 -52.16 46.62 35.62
CA THR A 57 -52.94 46.24 36.80
C THR A 57 -52.83 44.74 37.09
N CYS A 58 -52.87 43.89 36.06
CA CYS A 58 -52.87 42.42 36.22
C CYS A 58 -51.46 41.82 36.39
N LEU A 59 -50.43 42.38 35.75
CA LEU A 59 -49.07 41.83 35.70
C LEU A 59 -48.07 42.65 36.54
N LYS A 60 -48.53 43.28 37.63
CA LYS A 60 -47.72 44.15 38.48
C LYS A 60 -46.67 43.39 39.32
N ASP A 61 -47.05 42.23 39.84
CA ASP A 61 -46.22 41.42 40.73
C ASP A 61 -45.62 40.21 39.99
N GLU A 62 -44.39 39.82 40.33
CA GLU A 62 -43.68 38.71 39.68
C GLU A 62 -44.42 37.37 39.79
N ILE A 63 -45.09 37.13 40.91
CA ILE A 63 -45.88 35.91 41.16
C ILE A 63 -47.06 35.83 40.18
N ASN A 64 -47.76 36.95 39.97
CA ASN A 64 -48.88 37.03 39.04
C ASN A 64 -48.41 36.89 37.59
N GLN A 65 -47.23 37.42 37.25
CA GLN A 65 -46.61 37.21 35.94
C GLN A 65 -46.31 35.71 35.69
N ILE A 66 -45.78 34.99 36.68
CA ILE A 66 -45.45 33.57 36.55
C ILE A 66 -46.70 32.71 36.37
N ASP A 67 -47.73 32.89 37.21
CA ASP A 67 -48.93 32.06 37.17
C ASP A 67 -49.80 32.34 35.94
N PHE A 68 -49.89 33.60 35.53
CA PHE A 68 -50.49 33.98 34.25
C PHE A 68 -49.80 33.30 33.07
N MET A 69 -48.46 33.36 33.02
CA MET A 69 -47.70 32.76 31.92
C MET A 69 -47.78 31.23 31.90
N LYS A 70 -47.85 30.54 33.05
CA LYS A 70 -48.09 29.08 33.09
C LYS A 70 -49.41 28.70 32.40
N LEU A 71 -50.48 29.44 32.70
CA LEU A 71 -51.80 29.19 32.13
C LEU A 71 -51.85 29.57 30.64
N TYR A 72 -51.21 30.68 30.27
CA TYR A 72 -51.15 31.14 28.89
C TYR A 72 -50.32 30.21 27.99
N ILE A 73 -49.26 29.58 28.51
CA ILE A 73 -48.49 28.59 27.76
C ILE A 73 -49.33 27.35 27.42
N ASN A 74 -50.23 26.91 28.30
CA ASN A 74 -51.13 25.79 28.01
C ASN A 74 -52.14 26.13 26.89
N THR A 75 -52.56 27.38 26.79
CA THR A 75 -53.38 27.85 25.65
C THR A 75 -52.56 27.94 24.37
N ILE A 76 -51.34 28.48 24.44
CA ILE A 76 -50.39 28.54 23.32
C ILE A 76 -50.12 27.13 22.78
N GLN A 77 -49.90 26.15 23.66
CA GLN A 77 -49.62 24.77 23.26
C GLN A 77 -50.72 24.20 22.35
N ASN A 78 -52.00 24.33 22.74
CA ASN A 78 -53.10 23.84 21.92
C ASN A 78 -53.21 24.56 20.58
N GLU A 79 -52.95 25.87 20.54
CA GLU A 79 -53.01 26.66 19.31
C GLU A 79 -51.86 26.32 18.35
N VAL A 80 -50.65 26.16 18.90
CA VAL A 80 -49.46 25.76 18.15
C VAL A 80 -49.64 24.33 17.60
N ASP A 81 -50.17 23.39 18.39
CA ASP A 81 -50.49 22.03 17.95
C ASP A 81 -51.48 22.01 16.76
N ILE A 82 -52.52 22.85 16.82
CA ILE A 82 -53.53 22.96 15.74
C ILE A 82 -52.89 23.57 14.48
N TYR A 83 -52.06 24.59 14.65
CA TYR A 83 -51.35 25.25 13.56
C TYR A 83 -50.39 24.28 12.86
N PHE A 84 -49.58 23.53 13.62
CA PHE A 84 -48.67 22.52 13.07
C PHE A 84 -49.42 21.39 12.37
N LYS A 85 -50.52 20.88 12.94
CA LYS A 85 -51.33 19.82 12.29
C LYS A 85 -51.88 20.25 10.92
N ARG A 86 -52.21 21.53 10.74
CA ARG A 86 -52.73 22.08 9.47
C ARG A 86 -51.65 22.49 8.48
N HIS A 87 -50.48 22.91 8.97
CA HIS A 87 -49.32 23.32 8.16
C HIS A 87 -48.22 22.25 8.08
N ARG A 88 -48.53 20.96 8.29
CA ARG A 88 -47.60 19.87 7.99
C ARG A 88 -47.26 19.92 6.51
N SER A 89 -46.08 20.46 6.23
CA SER A 89 -45.58 20.75 4.90
C SER A 89 -44.62 19.65 4.43
N GLN A 90 -44.42 19.59 3.11
CA GLN A 90 -43.49 18.66 2.47
C GLN A 90 -42.06 19.24 2.37
N SER A 91 -41.87 20.55 2.64
CA SER A 91 -40.58 21.22 2.47
C SER A 91 -40.13 21.98 3.73
N ILE A 92 -38.81 22.08 3.94
CA ILE A 92 -38.22 22.74 5.11
C ILE A 92 -38.38 24.24 5.11
N VAL A 93 -38.35 24.86 3.92
CA VAL A 93 -38.49 26.31 3.79
C VAL A 93 -39.85 26.75 4.35
N GLU A 94 -40.89 25.94 4.16
CA GLU A 94 -42.21 26.17 4.74
C GLU A 94 -42.22 25.98 6.26
N TYR A 95 -41.60 24.90 6.79
CA TYR A 95 -41.42 24.72 8.24
C TYR A 95 -40.70 25.91 8.89
N ILE A 96 -39.62 26.39 8.28
CA ILE A 96 -38.85 27.53 8.79
C ILE A 96 -39.66 28.83 8.75
N SER A 97 -40.44 29.04 7.68
CA SER A 97 -41.34 30.19 7.63
C SER A 97 -42.39 30.14 8.75
N CYS A 98 -42.90 28.94 9.08
CA CYS A 98 -43.82 28.72 10.19
C CYS A 98 -43.15 28.99 11.53
N PHE A 99 -41.91 28.52 11.73
CA PHE A 99 -41.15 28.80 12.95
C PHE A 99 -40.91 30.30 13.14
N LYS A 100 -40.46 31.00 12.09
CA LYS A 100 -40.27 32.45 12.11
C LYS A 100 -41.55 33.18 12.47
N PHE A 101 -42.67 32.76 11.90
CA PHE A 101 -43.97 33.35 12.18
C PHE A 101 -44.36 33.20 13.65
N ILE A 102 -44.27 31.98 14.20
CA ILE A 102 -44.62 31.68 15.60
C ILE A 102 -43.70 32.46 16.56
N ILE A 103 -42.38 32.42 16.33
CA ILE A 103 -41.39 33.12 17.17
C ILE A 103 -41.61 34.63 17.13
N ASN A 104 -41.86 35.23 15.96
CA ASN A 104 -42.10 36.66 15.82
C ASN A 104 -43.46 37.08 16.43
N HIS A 105 -44.49 36.26 16.27
CA HIS A 105 -45.82 36.53 16.82
C HIS A 105 -45.78 36.61 18.35
N TYR A 106 -45.22 35.58 19.00
CA TYR A 106 -45.18 35.55 20.46
C TYR A 106 -44.12 36.46 21.07
N SER A 107 -42.98 36.68 20.43
CA SER A 107 -42.00 37.68 20.92
C SER A 107 -42.57 39.11 20.90
N LYS A 108 -43.37 39.47 19.88
CA LYS A 108 -44.11 40.74 19.87
C LYS A 108 -45.12 40.81 21.02
N ILE A 109 -45.89 39.74 21.27
CA ILE A 109 -46.82 39.67 22.39
C ILE A 109 -46.09 39.85 23.73
N PHE A 110 -44.98 39.13 23.93
CA PHE A 110 -44.18 39.23 25.15
C PHE A 110 -43.56 40.62 25.35
N ASN A 111 -43.15 41.29 24.27
CA ASN A 111 -42.69 42.68 24.32
C ASN A 111 -43.80 43.64 24.74
N TYR A 112 -45.03 43.44 24.28
CA TYR A 112 -46.16 44.28 24.68
C TYR A 112 -46.65 44.01 26.11
N LEU A 113 -46.44 42.80 26.64
CA LEU A 113 -46.77 42.43 28.02
C LEU A 113 -45.79 43.02 29.07
N ASN A 114 -44.64 43.57 28.63
CA ASN A 114 -43.66 44.24 29.48
C ASN A 114 -43.24 43.42 30.73
N LEU A 115 -43.01 42.12 30.51
CA LEU A 115 -42.60 41.15 31.53
C LEU A 115 -41.16 41.37 32.00
N ASN A 116 -40.82 40.86 33.19
CA ASN A 116 -39.42 40.80 33.62
C ASN A 116 -38.56 40.01 32.62
N ASP A 117 -37.31 40.43 32.42
CA ASP A 117 -36.40 39.86 31.42
C ASP A 117 -36.16 38.35 31.60
N GLU A 118 -36.13 37.86 32.85
CA GLU A 118 -35.96 36.43 33.16
C GLU A 118 -37.21 35.61 32.78
N ILE A 119 -38.39 36.16 33.06
CA ILE A 119 -39.68 35.52 32.74
C ILE A 119 -39.88 35.50 31.22
N ARG A 120 -39.50 36.56 30.52
CA ARG A 120 -39.55 36.62 29.05
C ARG A 120 -38.68 35.51 28.43
N LYS A 121 -37.43 35.38 28.86
CA LYS A 121 -36.51 34.34 28.37
C LYS A 121 -37.05 32.93 28.62
N LEU A 122 -37.53 32.65 29.83
CA LEU A 122 -38.11 31.35 30.18
C LEU A 122 -39.31 30.98 29.28
N ASN A 123 -40.10 31.97 28.88
CA ASN A 123 -41.26 31.74 28.03
C ASN A 123 -40.89 31.63 26.54
N GLU A 124 -39.88 32.36 26.08
CA GLU A 124 -39.28 32.16 24.75
C GLU A 124 -38.69 30.75 24.60
N ASP A 125 -38.00 30.24 25.64
CA ASP A 125 -37.48 28.86 25.69
C ASP A 125 -38.59 27.81 25.71
N LYS A 126 -39.72 28.08 26.38
CA LYS A 126 -40.87 27.18 26.35
C LYS A 126 -41.54 27.13 24.98
N ILE A 127 -41.59 28.26 24.26
CA ILE A 127 -42.11 28.29 22.87
C ILE A 127 -41.20 27.51 21.93
N SER A 128 -39.88 27.64 22.05
CA SER A 128 -38.95 26.85 21.24
C SER A 128 -39.09 25.34 21.51
N LEU A 129 -39.31 24.95 22.76
CA LEU A 129 -39.62 23.56 23.13
C LEU A 129 -40.97 23.07 22.58
N LEU A 130 -42.01 23.90 22.59
CA LEU A 130 -43.32 23.57 22.01
C LEU A 130 -43.24 23.39 20.49
N ILE A 131 -42.44 24.21 19.82
CA ILE A 131 -42.15 24.05 18.40
C ILE A 131 -41.42 22.71 18.17
N LYS A 132 -40.41 22.39 18.98
CA LYS A 132 -39.65 21.14 18.88
C LYS A 132 -40.54 19.89 19.08
N PHE A 133 -41.46 19.93 20.04
CA PHE A 133 -42.38 18.81 20.33
C PHE A 133 -43.37 18.54 19.19
N ASN A 134 -43.70 19.56 18.39
CA ASN A 134 -44.64 19.46 17.27
C ASN A 134 -43.99 19.10 15.93
N LEU A 135 -42.67 18.91 15.89
CA LEU A 135 -41.97 18.47 14.70
C LEU A 135 -42.43 17.05 14.33
N SER A 136 -42.67 16.82 13.03
CA SER A 136 -42.93 15.47 12.53
C SER A 136 -41.66 14.63 12.53
N ASP A 137 -41.80 13.30 12.68
CA ASP A 137 -40.68 12.35 12.56
C ASP A 137 -39.89 12.49 11.24
N ASN A 138 -40.56 12.93 10.16
CA ASN A 138 -39.95 13.15 8.84
C ASN A 138 -39.13 14.44 8.72
N PHE A 139 -39.19 15.34 9.70
CA PHE A 139 -38.51 16.64 9.65
C PHE A 139 -36.99 16.47 9.61
N THR A 140 -36.45 15.51 10.36
CA THR A 140 -35.01 15.20 10.37
C THR A 140 -34.53 14.63 9.03
N ILE A 141 -35.35 13.85 8.34
CA ILE A 141 -35.06 13.30 7.01
C ILE A 141 -35.03 14.43 5.98
N LEU A 142 -36.06 15.27 5.98
CA LEU A 142 -36.10 16.46 5.13
C LEU A 142 -34.86 17.34 5.42
N MET A 143 -34.45 17.49 6.68
CA MET A 143 -33.32 18.36 7.05
C MET A 143 -32.03 17.84 6.45
N ASN A 144 -31.82 16.53 6.51
CA ASN A 144 -30.69 15.88 5.84
C ASN A 144 -30.71 16.12 4.33
N GLU A 145 -31.85 15.94 3.66
CA GLU A 145 -31.98 16.14 2.21
C GLU A 145 -31.69 17.59 1.79
N PHE A 146 -32.23 18.58 2.52
CA PHE A 146 -32.04 19.99 2.23
C PHE A 146 -30.58 20.45 2.43
N PHE A 147 -29.95 20.04 3.53
CA PHE A 147 -28.55 20.41 3.77
C PHE A 147 -27.60 19.65 2.83
N GLN A 148 -27.93 18.43 2.41
CA GLN A 148 -27.17 17.71 1.39
C GLN A 148 -27.21 18.40 0.03
N SER A 149 -28.32 19.05 -0.34
CA SER A 149 -28.44 19.75 -1.62
C SER A 149 -27.85 21.16 -1.63
N HIS A 150 -27.74 21.83 -0.47
CA HIS A 150 -27.37 23.25 -0.42
C HIS A 150 -26.04 23.55 0.26
N LEU A 151 -25.52 22.68 1.14
CA LEU A 151 -24.28 22.92 1.88
C LEU A 151 -23.07 22.41 1.06
N PHE A 152 -21.95 23.14 1.05
CA PHE A 152 -20.72 22.83 0.30
C PHE A 152 -20.78 22.89 -1.23
N GLN A 153 -21.81 23.52 -1.81
CA GLN A 153 -21.78 23.99 -3.19
C GLN A 153 -21.24 25.43 -3.17
N ASN A 154 -20.35 25.81 -4.10
CA ASN A 154 -19.65 27.12 -4.22
C ASN A 154 -20.58 28.36 -4.38
N SER A 155 -21.72 28.43 -3.70
CA SER A 155 -22.77 29.43 -3.85
C SER A 155 -22.85 30.44 -2.71
N LEU A 156 -22.00 30.38 -1.68
CA LEU A 156 -21.95 31.44 -0.67
C LEU A 156 -21.38 32.77 -1.21
N VAL A 157 -20.88 32.81 -2.46
CA VAL A 157 -20.28 34.01 -3.08
C VAL A 157 -21.04 34.53 -4.31
N ALA A 158 -22.13 33.88 -4.75
CA ALA A 158 -22.93 34.38 -5.87
C ALA A 158 -24.36 34.70 -5.43
N PRO A 159 -24.75 35.99 -5.31
CA PRO A 159 -26.12 36.40 -5.00
C PRO A 159 -26.96 36.28 -6.27
N THR A 160 -27.22 35.06 -6.72
CA THR A 160 -28.03 34.81 -7.91
C THR A 160 -28.96 33.64 -7.66
N ASN A 161 -29.91 33.83 -6.73
CA ASN A 161 -31.34 33.59 -6.98
C ASN A 161 -32.18 34.10 -5.79
N LEU A 162 -33.05 35.04 -6.10
CA LEU A 162 -33.64 36.03 -5.20
C LEU A 162 -34.81 35.53 -4.31
N ASN A 163 -34.89 34.25 -3.93
CA ASN A 163 -36.08 33.74 -3.20
C ASN A 163 -35.85 32.65 -2.14
N THR A 164 -34.61 32.26 -1.86
CA THR A 164 -34.32 31.36 -0.73
C THR A 164 -33.94 32.22 0.47
N LEU A 165 -34.70 32.13 1.57
CA LEU A 165 -34.22 32.51 2.91
C LEU A 165 -32.72 32.18 3.01
N ASN A 166 -31.87 33.17 3.32
CA ASN A 166 -30.42 32.96 3.34
C ASN A 166 -30.13 31.71 4.16
N LEU A 167 -29.24 30.83 3.71
CA LEU A 167 -28.91 29.59 4.42
C LEU A 167 -28.53 29.88 5.89
N ILE A 168 -27.94 31.05 6.14
CA ILE A 168 -27.66 31.65 7.44
C ILE A 168 -28.93 31.96 8.25
N ASP A 169 -29.98 32.49 7.61
CA ASP A 169 -31.27 32.75 8.24
C ASP A 169 -32.00 31.47 8.63
N ILE A 170 -31.81 30.39 7.86
CA ILE A 170 -32.31 29.06 8.15
C ILE A 170 -31.57 28.48 9.37
N ILE A 171 -30.24 28.50 9.34
CA ILE A 171 -29.39 28.02 10.45
C ILE A 171 -29.72 28.79 11.74
N SER A 172 -29.81 30.12 11.69
CA SER A 172 -30.12 30.93 12.87
C SER A 172 -31.50 30.60 13.45
N THR A 173 -32.52 30.38 12.62
CA THR A 173 -33.83 29.93 13.14
C THR A 173 -33.79 28.56 13.77
N LEU A 174 -33.05 27.60 13.21
CA LEU A 174 -32.93 26.26 13.78
C LEU A 174 -32.21 26.30 15.14
N ILE A 175 -31.23 27.20 15.28
CA ILE A 175 -30.54 27.43 16.55
C ILE A 175 -31.47 28.06 17.58
N THR A 176 -32.32 29.03 17.19
CA THR A 176 -33.32 29.61 18.10
C THR A 176 -34.34 28.58 18.61
N ILE A 177 -34.52 27.45 17.90
CA ILE A 177 -35.39 26.34 18.28
C ILE A 177 -34.65 25.27 19.11
N ASN A 178 -33.37 25.52 19.44
CA ASN A 178 -32.50 24.59 20.17
C ASN A 178 -32.26 23.26 19.42
N LEU A 179 -32.16 23.33 18.08
CA LEU A 179 -31.80 22.20 17.20
C LEU A 179 -30.34 22.25 16.72
N GLY A 180 -29.49 23.04 17.39
CA GLY A 180 -28.08 23.20 16.99
C GLY A 180 -27.25 21.91 17.04
N ILE A 181 -27.55 21.00 17.98
CA ILE A 181 -26.84 19.73 18.14
C ILE A 181 -27.11 18.81 16.95
N GLU A 182 -28.38 18.63 16.59
CA GLU A 182 -28.80 17.81 15.44
C GLU A 182 -28.25 18.37 14.13
N LEU A 183 -28.22 19.71 14.00
CA LEU A 183 -27.61 20.38 12.86
C LEU A 183 -26.10 20.09 12.75
N ASN A 184 -25.36 20.18 13.87
CA ASN A 184 -23.94 19.87 13.90
C ASN A 184 -23.63 18.43 13.50
N GLU A 185 -24.42 17.45 13.96
CA GLU A 185 -24.27 16.05 13.56
C GLU A 185 -24.46 15.87 12.04
N ILE A 186 -25.46 16.53 11.46
CA ILE A 186 -25.72 16.50 10.01
C ILE A 186 -24.55 17.13 9.25
N ILE A 187 -24.05 18.29 9.69
CA ILE A 187 -22.92 18.96 9.04
C ILE A 187 -21.66 18.11 9.09
N ILE A 188 -21.34 17.51 10.24
CA ILE A 188 -20.19 16.62 10.37
C ILE A 188 -20.34 15.42 9.42
N LYS A 189 -21.53 14.82 9.34
CA LYS A 189 -21.81 13.70 8.43
C LYS A 189 -21.70 14.09 6.96
N LEU A 190 -22.17 15.29 6.58
CA LEU A 190 -22.05 15.78 5.20
C LEU A 190 -20.61 16.17 4.85
N ALA A 191 -19.90 16.85 5.76
CA ALA A 191 -18.49 17.22 5.58
C ALA A 191 -17.63 15.97 5.42
N THR A 192 -17.79 14.98 6.31
CA THR A 192 -17.08 13.69 6.23
C THR A 192 -17.38 12.98 4.92
N ASN A 193 -18.65 12.89 4.49
CA ASN A 193 -19.01 12.27 3.21
C ASN A 193 -18.43 13.01 2.00
N LYS A 194 -18.45 14.36 1.99
CA LYS A 194 -17.88 15.16 0.91
C LYS A 194 -16.36 14.95 0.81
N ILE A 195 -15.67 15.00 1.95
CA ILE A 195 -14.23 14.71 2.03
C ILE A 195 -13.94 13.30 1.51
N LYS A 196 -14.66 12.29 1.98
CA LYS A 196 -14.46 10.89 1.57
C LYS A 196 -14.71 10.65 0.08
N ASN A 197 -15.72 11.28 -0.50
CA ASN A 197 -16.01 11.14 -1.93
C ASN A 197 -14.95 11.84 -2.78
N TYR A 198 -14.49 13.03 -2.35
CA TYR A 198 -13.45 13.75 -3.05
C TYR A 198 -12.09 13.02 -2.97
N THR A 199 -11.72 12.51 -1.80
CA THR A 199 -10.50 11.71 -1.62
C THR A 199 -10.53 10.46 -2.49
N ARG A 200 -11.64 9.69 -2.50
CA ARG A 200 -11.79 8.53 -3.39
C ARG A 200 -11.59 8.88 -4.85
N ASN A 201 -12.29 9.90 -5.35
CA ASN A 201 -12.18 10.28 -6.77
C ASN A 201 -10.77 10.74 -7.18
N LEU A 202 -10.04 11.37 -6.27
CA LEU A 202 -8.68 11.84 -6.55
C LEU A 202 -7.60 10.76 -6.37
N SER A 203 -7.81 9.80 -5.48
CA SER A 203 -6.73 8.91 -5.01
C SER A 203 -6.75 7.52 -5.64
N THR A 204 -7.89 7.05 -6.13
CA THR A 204 -8.02 5.71 -6.74
C THR A 204 -7.06 5.54 -7.91
N PHE A 205 -6.20 4.51 -7.86
CA PHE A 205 -5.22 4.15 -8.89
C PHE A 205 -4.21 5.23 -9.31
N ILE A 206 -4.06 6.32 -8.55
CA ILE A 206 -3.07 7.38 -8.83
C ILE A 206 -1.97 7.30 -7.78
N TRP A 207 -0.77 6.87 -8.15
CA TRP A 207 0.34 6.64 -7.20
C TRP A 207 1.58 7.52 -7.40
N ASP A 208 1.70 8.14 -8.58
CA ASP A 208 2.94 8.84 -8.97
C ASP A 208 2.98 10.31 -8.52
N LYS A 209 1.83 10.90 -8.17
CA LYS A 209 1.68 12.33 -7.88
C LYS A 209 1.37 12.57 -6.40
N PRO A 210 1.86 13.68 -5.81
CA PRO A 210 1.48 14.07 -4.46
C PRO A 210 0.02 14.56 -4.43
N LEU A 211 -0.75 14.05 -3.48
CA LEU A 211 -2.17 14.30 -3.27
C LEU A 211 -2.46 15.09 -1.99
N LEU A 212 -1.59 15.00 -0.97
CA LEU A 212 -1.83 15.64 0.33
C LEU A 212 -2.07 17.15 0.21
N ASP A 213 -1.25 17.87 -0.55
CA ASP A 213 -1.41 19.32 -0.73
C ASP A 213 -2.73 19.70 -1.41
N LYS A 214 -3.19 18.88 -2.37
CA LYS A 214 -4.47 19.10 -3.04
C LYS A 214 -5.65 18.87 -2.12
N LEU A 215 -5.54 17.89 -1.23
CA LEU A 215 -6.55 17.62 -0.20
C LEU A 215 -6.59 18.76 0.82
N LEU A 216 -5.43 19.29 1.23
CA LEU A 216 -5.36 20.45 2.12
C LEU A 216 -6.03 21.68 1.51
N ILE A 217 -5.71 22.01 0.25
CA ILE A 217 -6.30 23.15 -0.46
C ILE A 217 -7.82 22.99 -0.58
N PHE A 218 -8.29 21.78 -0.92
CA PHE A 218 -9.72 21.49 -1.00
C PHE A 218 -10.43 21.65 0.34
N ILE A 219 -9.88 21.11 1.42
CA ILE A 219 -10.47 21.21 2.75
C ILE A 219 -10.52 22.68 3.18
N GLN A 220 -9.43 23.42 3.01
CA GLN A 220 -9.34 24.83 3.42
C GLN A 220 -10.28 25.74 2.63
N ASN A 221 -10.47 25.51 1.33
CA ASN A 221 -11.22 26.42 0.47
C ASN A 221 -12.71 26.06 0.34
N GLU A 222 -13.07 24.77 0.35
CA GLU A 222 -14.44 24.35 0.04
C GLU A 222 -15.23 23.79 1.22
N VAL A 223 -14.55 23.20 2.22
CA VAL A 223 -15.24 22.50 3.32
C VAL A 223 -15.17 23.32 4.60
N TYR A 224 -14.00 23.85 4.89
CA TYR A 224 -13.72 24.55 6.13
C TYR A 224 -14.52 25.86 6.30
N PRO A 225 -14.73 26.71 5.26
CA PRO A 225 -15.49 27.95 5.42
C PRO A 225 -16.95 27.67 5.82
N ASP A 226 -17.62 26.75 5.13
CA ASP A 226 -19.01 26.36 5.40
C ASP A 226 -19.15 25.70 6.79
N PHE A 227 -18.17 24.88 7.16
CA PHE A 227 -18.11 24.23 8.47
C PHE A 227 -17.93 25.23 9.61
N ILE A 228 -17.07 26.24 9.47
CA ILE A 228 -16.91 27.29 10.48
C ILE A 228 -18.17 28.14 10.61
N ILE A 229 -18.76 28.56 9.50
CA ILE A 229 -19.95 29.43 9.53
C ILE A 229 -21.03 28.76 10.38
N THR A 230 -21.32 27.50 10.09
CA THR A 230 -22.35 26.73 10.80
C THR A 230 -22.00 26.49 12.28
N ASN A 231 -20.76 26.13 12.60
CA ASN A 231 -20.34 25.83 13.98
C ASN A 231 -20.25 27.09 14.86
N ASN A 232 -19.84 28.23 14.30
CA ASN A 232 -19.82 29.51 15.01
C ASN A 232 -21.22 29.93 15.46
N PHE A 233 -22.24 29.70 14.63
CA PHE A 233 -23.62 29.99 14.99
C PHE A 233 -24.13 29.08 16.11
N VAL A 234 -23.72 27.81 16.16
CA VAL A 234 -24.21 26.86 17.17
C VAL A 234 -23.51 27.02 18.52
N ASN A 235 -22.19 27.23 18.53
CA ASN A 235 -21.42 27.10 19.76
C ASN A 235 -21.06 28.42 20.46
N ASN A 236 -21.31 29.60 19.86
CA ASN A 236 -21.09 30.94 20.45
C ASN A 236 -19.71 31.14 21.15
N GLN A 237 -18.74 30.27 20.87
CA GLN A 237 -17.43 30.23 21.51
C GLN A 237 -16.38 30.13 20.42
N ASN A 238 -15.48 31.11 20.41
CA ASN A 238 -14.29 31.15 19.58
C ASN A 238 -13.28 30.07 20.04
N PHE A 239 -13.63 28.79 19.94
CA PHE A 239 -12.62 27.74 20.05
C PHE A 239 -11.64 27.91 18.89
N THR A 240 -10.35 27.67 19.17
CA THR A 240 -9.26 27.85 18.20
C THR A 240 -9.57 27.11 16.91
N ASN A 241 -9.92 27.89 15.88
CA ASN A 241 -10.22 27.50 14.50
C ASN A 241 -9.38 26.29 14.02
N ASP A 242 -8.10 26.27 14.37
CA ASP A 242 -7.12 25.26 13.97
C ASP A 242 -7.45 23.81 14.41
N LYS A 243 -8.21 23.60 15.51
CA LYS A 243 -8.51 22.24 15.98
C LYS A 243 -9.46 21.50 15.05
N TYR A 244 -10.53 22.15 14.61
CA TYR A 244 -11.51 21.54 13.71
C TYR A 244 -10.92 21.30 12.31
N LEU A 245 -10.06 22.20 11.84
CA LEU A 245 -9.33 22.01 10.60
C LEU A 245 -8.47 20.74 10.66
N ASN A 246 -7.73 20.56 11.75
CA ASN A 246 -6.89 19.37 11.95
C ASN A 246 -7.71 18.07 12.03
N GLU A 247 -8.91 18.10 12.63
CA GLU A 247 -9.81 16.94 12.67
C GLU A 247 -10.36 16.60 11.27
N LEU A 248 -10.72 17.59 10.46
CA LEU A 248 -11.16 17.37 9.07
C LEU A 248 -10.02 16.83 8.19
N ILE A 249 -8.81 17.36 8.36
CA ILE A 249 -7.61 16.84 7.69
C ILE A 249 -7.34 15.40 8.12
N LYS A 250 -7.50 15.09 9.42
CA LYS A 250 -7.34 13.73 9.92
C LYS A 250 -8.33 12.75 9.26
N ILE A 251 -9.59 13.15 9.11
CA ILE A 251 -10.61 12.34 8.41
C ILE A 251 -10.19 12.07 6.95
N SER A 252 -9.66 13.10 6.27
CA SER A 252 -9.15 12.95 4.90
C SER A 252 -7.96 11.98 4.83
N ASN A 253 -7.03 12.10 5.77
CA ASN A 253 -5.85 11.22 5.85
C ASN A 253 -6.25 9.78 6.18
N ASP A 254 -7.20 9.57 7.10
CA ASP A 254 -7.68 8.24 7.46
C ASP A 254 -8.36 7.56 6.26
N GLU A 255 -9.17 8.27 5.48
CA GLU A 255 -9.77 7.71 4.27
C GLU A 255 -8.71 7.43 3.18
N LEU A 256 -7.69 8.29 3.04
CA LEU A 256 -6.59 8.04 2.12
C LEU A 256 -5.79 6.79 2.52
N ILE A 257 -5.51 6.60 3.81
CA ILE A 257 -4.86 5.39 4.33
C ILE A 257 -5.69 4.15 3.97
N GLU A 258 -7.00 4.18 4.18
CA GLU A 258 -7.90 3.06 3.88
C GLU A 258 -7.85 2.66 2.39
N ILE A 259 -7.94 3.62 1.47
CA ILE A 259 -7.83 3.37 0.04
C ILE A 259 -6.45 2.80 -0.32
N ARG A 260 -5.37 3.34 0.27
CA ARG A 260 -4.00 2.86 0.03
C ARG A 260 -3.77 1.47 0.60
N ILE A 261 -4.38 1.12 1.71
CA ILE A 261 -4.37 -0.22 2.27
C ILE A 261 -5.10 -1.21 1.34
N ASP A 262 -6.22 -0.79 0.74
CA ASP A 262 -6.95 -1.62 -0.23
C ASP A 262 -6.13 -1.89 -1.50
N GLU A 263 -5.39 -0.89 -1.98
CA GLU A 263 -4.56 -0.95 -3.20
C GLU A 263 -3.12 -1.42 -2.95
N ILE A 264 -2.72 -1.70 -1.70
CA ILE A 264 -1.31 -1.84 -1.28
C ILE A 264 -0.51 -2.86 -2.11
N TYR A 265 -1.15 -3.97 -2.50
CA TYR A 265 -0.51 -5.01 -3.31
C TYR A 265 -0.05 -4.45 -4.66
N LYS A 266 -0.94 -3.73 -5.36
CA LYS A 266 -0.65 -3.15 -6.67
C LYS A 266 0.31 -1.97 -6.59
N ILE A 267 0.26 -1.21 -5.49
CA ILE A 267 1.22 -0.14 -5.20
C ILE A 267 2.64 -0.73 -5.13
N ILE A 268 2.82 -1.85 -4.45
CA ILE A 268 4.14 -2.50 -4.33
C ILE A 268 4.56 -3.14 -5.65
N GLU A 269 3.62 -3.74 -6.40
CA GLU A 269 3.87 -4.30 -7.73
C GLU A 269 4.42 -3.24 -8.72
N ASN A 270 3.87 -2.03 -8.70
CA ASN A 270 4.28 -0.90 -9.55
C ASN A 270 5.48 -0.08 -9.00
N PHE A 271 6.11 -0.52 -7.91
CA PHE A 271 7.37 0.07 -7.46
C PHE A 271 8.44 -0.09 -8.55
N PRO A 272 9.20 0.97 -8.91
CA PRO A 272 9.49 2.20 -8.15
C PRO A 272 8.62 3.44 -8.44
N ASN A 273 7.72 3.40 -9.43
CA ASN A 273 6.93 4.58 -9.83
C ASN A 273 6.00 5.07 -8.69
N SER A 274 5.46 4.11 -7.94
CA SER A 274 4.56 4.33 -6.80
C SER A 274 5.22 4.88 -5.53
N LYS A 275 6.50 5.28 -5.57
CA LYS A 275 7.25 5.77 -4.41
C LYS A 275 6.57 6.94 -3.71
N THR A 276 5.97 7.86 -4.46
CA THR A 276 5.28 9.04 -3.89
C THR A 276 4.14 8.61 -2.96
N ALA A 277 3.29 7.67 -3.39
CA ALA A 277 2.19 7.15 -2.58
C ALA A 277 2.68 6.47 -1.29
N LEU A 278 3.82 5.78 -1.32
CA LEU A 278 4.42 5.13 -0.14
C LEU A 278 4.92 6.16 0.89
N VAL A 279 5.53 7.26 0.43
CA VAL A 279 5.97 8.36 1.31
C VAL A 279 4.77 9.07 1.93
N GLU A 280 3.69 9.29 1.18
CA GLU A 280 2.46 9.86 1.73
C GLU A 280 1.82 8.94 2.77
N LEU A 281 1.81 7.63 2.50
CA LEU A 281 1.31 6.63 3.43
C LEU A 281 2.13 6.64 4.73
N HIS A 282 3.46 6.75 4.65
CA HIS A 282 4.34 6.92 5.82
C HIS A 282 3.94 8.15 6.64
N ASN A 283 3.82 9.31 5.99
CA ASN A 283 3.49 10.57 6.65
C ASN A 283 2.11 10.50 7.35
N CYS A 284 1.11 9.91 6.70
CA CYS A 284 -0.23 9.77 7.26
C CYS A 284 -0.27 8.80 8.44
N LEU A 285 0.45 7.68 8.36
CA LEU A 285 0.56 6.71 9.47
C LEU A 285 1.32 7.29 10.68
N GLY A 286 2.34 8.12 10.44
CA GLY A 286 3.12 8.77 11.49
C GLY A 286 2.34 9.86 12.24
N ALA A 287 1.50 10.62 11.55
CA ALA A 287 0.69 11.68 12.17
C ALA A 287 -0.41 11.15 13.10
N ASN A 288 -0.96 9.95 12.81
CA ASN A 288 -2.18 9.48 13.45
C ASN A 288 -1.98 8.42 14.55
N ASN A 289 -0.75 8.03 14.90
CA ASN A 289 -0.41 7.05 15.96
C ASN A 289 -1.41 5.86 16.04
N SER A 290 -1.83 5.35 14.88
CA SER A 290 -2.93 4.38 14.78
C SER A 290 -2.38 2.97 14.59
N SER A 291 -2.04 2.32 15.70
CA SER A 291 -1.62 0.90 15.74
C SER A 291 -2.62 -0.03 15.03
N THR A 292 -3.91 0.32 15.08
CA THR A 292 -5.00 -0.39 14.39
C THR A 292 -4.81 -0.36 12.86
N GLN A 293 -4.57 0.79 12.25
CA GLN A 293 -4.34 0.94 10.80
C GLN A 293 -3.07 0.22 10.35
N ARG A 294 -1.99 0.31 11.15
CA ARG A 294 -0.74 -0.43 10.91
C ARG A 294 -0.97 -1.95 10.88
N SER A 295 -1.75 -2.46 11.84
CA SER A 295 -2.12 -3.88 11.89
C SER A 295 -2.98 -4.30 10.68
N LYS A 296 -3.95 -3.47 10.29
CA LYS A 296 -4.84 -3.70 9.14
C LYS A 296 -4.04 -3.77 7.84
N LEU A 297 -3.13 -2.83 7.62
CA LEU A 297 -2.21 -2.82 6.48
C LEU A 297 -1.45 -4.14 6.35
N THR A 298 -0.82 -4.60 7.45
CA THR A 298 -0.06 -5.86 7.41
C THR A 298 -0.95 -7.08 7.13
N ASN A 299 -2.12 -7.16 7.76
CA ASN A 299 -3.01 -8.32 7.60
C ASN A 299 -3.60 -8.38 6.18
N GLN A 300 -3.95 -7.24 5.62
CA GLN A 300 -4.51 -7.14 4.27
C GLN A 300 -3.47 -7.46 3.21
N PHE A 301 -2.25 -6.91 3.33
CA PHE A 301 -1.15 -7.26 2.44
C PHE A 301 -0.81 -8.75 2.50
N ILE A 302 -0.73 -9.34 3.70
CA ILE A 302 -0.51 -10.80 3.86
C ILE A 302 -1.62 -11.60 3.18
N SER A 303 -2.87 -11.15 3.26
CA SER A 303 -4.02 -11.81 2.61
C SER A 303 -3.90 -11.78 1.09
N TYR A 304 -3.52 -10.63 0.51
CA TYR A 304 -3.26 -10.51 -0.93
C TYR A 304 -2.07 -11.36 -1.38
N CYS A 305 -0.98 -11.42 -0.60
CA CYS A 305 0.14 -12.29 -0.91
C CYS A 305 -0.30 -13.76 -0.94
N LYS A 306 -1.13 -14.20 0.00
CA LYS A 306 -1.66 -15.58 0.01
C LYS A 306 -2.52 -15.90 -1.21
N SER A 307 -3.32 -14.96 -1.69
CA SER A 307 -4.21 -15.19 -2.84
C SER A 307 -3.51 -15.11 -4.18
N ASN A 308 -2.54 -14.19 -4.33
CA ASN A 308 -1.99 -13.81 -5.65
C ASN A 308 -0.54 -14.23 -5.88
N LEU A 309 0.24 -14.44 -4.81
CA LEU A 309 1.70 -14.66 -4.90
C LEU A 309 2.12 -16.04 -4.37
N LEU A 310 1.57 -16.46 -3.23
CA LEU A 310 2.03 -17.64 -2.48
C LEU A 310 1.32 -18.92 -2.93
N HIS A 311 1.28 -19.16 -4.23
CA HIS A 311 0.72 -20.38 -4.81
C HIS A 311 1.63 -20.97 -5.89
N ALA A 312 1.50 -22.28 -6.13
CA ALA A 312 2.40 -23.04 -7.00
C ALA A 312 2.44 -22.56 -8.47
N GLY A 313 1.39 -21.85 -8.93
CA GLY A 313 1.33 -21.30 -10.29
C GLY A 313 2.23 -20.08 -10.56
N VAL A 314 2.82 -19.44 -9.53
CA VAL A 314 3.71 -18.29 -9.71
C VAL A 314 5.15 -18.75 -9.90
N GLU A 315 5.89 -18.11 -10.80
CA GLU A 315 7.31 -18.43 -10.98
C GLU A 315 8.16 -17.96 -9.80
N THR A 316 9.22 -18.71 -9.46
CA THR A 316 10.08 -18.38 -8.31
C THR A 316 10.74 -17.02 -8.47
N VAL A 317 11.06 -16.63 -9.70
CA VAL A 317 11.62 -15.32 -10.04
C VAL A 317 10.67 -14.20 -9.64
N GLU A 318 9.39 -14.28 -10.00
CA GLU A 318 8.39 -13.27 -9.67
C GLU A 318 8.21 -13.12 -8.16
N VAL A 319 8.25 -14.24 -7.42
CA VAL A 319 8.20 -14.20 -5.95
C VAL A 319 9.42 -13.47 -5.37
N ILE A 320 10.62 -13.69 -5.93
CA ILE A 320 11.85 -12.98 -5.51
C ILE A 320 11.73 -11.48 -5.86
N THR A 321 11.28 -11.12 -7.07
CA THR A 321 11.09 -9.72 -7.46
C THR A 321 10.05 -9.02 -6.59
N MET A 322 8.95 -9.70 -6.24
CA MET A 322 7.95 -9.13 -5.34
C MET A 322 8.51 -9.01 -3.91
N TYR A 323 9.35 -9.95 -3.48
CA TYR A 323 10.04 -9.89 -2.19
C TYR A 323 10.97 -8.68 -2.11
N THR A 324 11.77 -8.39 -3.13
CA THR A 324 12.67 -7.22 -3.16
C THR A 324 11.88 -5.92 -3.15
N LYS A 325 10.84 -5.81 -4.00
CA LYS A 325 9.92 -4.66 -4.01
C LYS A 325 9.24 -4.47 -2.65
N THR A 326 8.85 -5.55 -1.98
CA THR A 326 8.24 -5.51 -0.64
C THR A 326 9.21 -4.93 0.38
N ILE A 327 10.47 -5.36 0.40
CA ILE A 327 11.49 -4.79 1.29
C ILE A 327 11.65 -3.30 1.03
N ASN A 328 11.90 -2.93 -0.23
CA ASN A 328 12.15 -1.54 -0.62
C ASN A 328 10.95 -0.64 -0.30
N ALA A 329 9.73 -1.10 -0.54
CA ALA A 329 8.51 -0.34 -0.28
C ALA A 329 8.21 -0.21 1.22
N PHE A 330 8.29 -1.29 2.00
CA PHE A 330 7.98 -1.24 3.43
C PHE A 330 9.05 -0.53 4.26
N LEU A 331 10.31 -0.49 3.82
CA LEU A 331 11.33 0.36 4.45
C LEU A 331 11.04 1.86 4.26
N ILE A 332 10.34 2.24 3.19
CA ILE A 332 9.85 3.61 3.00
C ILE A 332 8.67 3.89 3.94
N ILE A 333 7.73 2.95 4.07
CA ILE A 333 6.55 3.10 4.93
C ILE A 333 6.94 3.11 6.42
N ASP A 334 7.87 2.26 6.82
CA ASP A 334 8.36 2.12 8.19
C ASP A 334 9.88 1.98 8.19
N PRO A 335 10.61 3.10 8.38
CA PRO A 335 12.06 3.08 8.46
C PRO A 335 12.62 2.22 9.60
N LYS A 336 11.80 1.89 10.61
CA LYS A 336 12.20 0.96 11.67
C LYS A 336 12.16 -0.50 11.20
N GLY A 337 11.45 -0.83 10.12
CA GLY A 337 11.38 -2.19 9.56
C GLY A 337 10.48 -3.15 10.34
N VAL A 338 9.69 -2.67 11.30
CA VAL A 338 8.84 -3.51 12.16
C VAL A 338 7.67 -4.11 11.37
N LEU A 339 7.00 -3.30 10.54
CA LEU A 339 5.93 -3.81 9.67
C LEU A 339 6.47 -4.81 8.65
N LEU A 340 7.68 -4.57 8.14
CA LEU A 340 8.35 -5.43 7.18
C LEU A 340 8.60 -6.83 7.75
N ASP A 341 9.13 -6.94 8.98
CA ASP A 341 9.37 -8.25 9.61
C ASP A 341 8.09 -9.09 9.72
N LYS A 342 6.94 -8.45 9.95
CA LYS A 342 5.65 -9.16 10.03
C LYS A 342 5.19 -9.68 8.67
N VAL A 343 5.25 -8.85 7.62
CA VAL A 343 4.74 -9.21 6.29
C VAL A 343 5.66 -10.14 5.51
N ILE A 344 6.96 -10.13 5.80
CA ILE A 344 7.95 -10.89 5.05
C ILE A 344 8.00 -12.37 5.45
N ARG A 345 7.61 -12.71 6.69
CA ARG A 345 7.66 -14.08 7.24
C ARG A 345 6.92 -15.11 6.37
N PRO A 346 5.65 -14.90 5.95
CA PRO A 346 4.97 -15.83 5.05
C PRO A 346 5.68 -16.02 3.71
N ILE A 347 6.25 -14.95 3.15
CA ILE A 347 7.00 -15.01 1.89
C ILE A 347 8.30 -15.81 2.08
N ARG A 348 9.03 -15.59 3.18
CA ARG A 348 10.24 -16.36 3.53
C ARG A 348 9.95 -17.85 3.71
N THR A 349 8.89 -18.20 4.44
CA THR A 349 8.49 -19.61 4.62
C THR A 349 8.18 -20.27 3.28
N TYR A 350 7.53 -19.53 2.37
CA TYR A 350 7.21 -20.03 1.03
C TYR A 350 8.46 -20.20 0.16
N LEU A 351 9.37 -19.22 0.17
CA LEU A 351 10.64 -19.26 -0.56
C LEU A 351 11.54 -20.40 -0.07
N LYS A 352 11.60 -20.65 1.26
CA LYS A 352 12.36 -21.79 1.84
C LYS A 352 11.85 -23.15 1.37
N ALA A 353 10.56 -23.27 1.05
CA ALA A 353 9.96 -24.52 0.59
C ALA A 353 10.29 -24.85 -0.87
N ARG A 354 10.72 -23.87 -1.67
CA ARG A 354 11.07 -24.08 -3.08
C ARG A 354 12.53 -24.50 -3.22
N SER A 355 12.79 -25.60 -3.92
CA SER A 355 14.15 -26.13 -4.13
C SER A 355 14.95 -25.37 -5.19
N ASP A 356 14.27 -24.70 -6.13
CA ASP A 356 14.89 -24.03 -7.28
C ASP A 356 15.35 -22.59 -7.00
N ILE A 357 15.05 -22.07 -5.80
CA ILE A 357 15.32 -20.69 -5.41
C ILE A 357 16.82 -20.34 -5.44
N ILE A 358 17.67 -21.23 -4.94
CA ILE A 358 19.11 -20.96 -4.79
C ILE A 358 19.73 -20.80 -6.18
N ILE A 359 19.42 -21.74 -7.09
CA ILE A 359 19.87 -21.71 -8.48
C ILE A 359 19.40 -20.40 -9.14
N LYS A 360 18.10 -20.10 -9.09
CA LYS A 360 17.56 -18.88 -9.72
C LYS A 360 18.15 -17.59 -9.15
N LEU A 361 18.37 -17.53 -7.84
CA LEU A 361 18.96 -16.37 -7.17
C LEU A 361 20.45 -16.20 -7.54
N VAL A 362 21.22 -17.28 -7.55
CA VAL A 362 22.64 -17.28 -7.92
C VAL A 362 22.83 -16.88 -9.39
N HIS A 363 22.01 -17.43 -10.31
CA HIS A 363 22.00 -17.00 -11.71
C HIS A 363 21.57 -15.53 -11.87
N GLY A 364 20.54 -15.11 -11.14
CA GLY A 364 20.06 -13.72 -11.17
C GLY A 364 21.01 -12.70 -10.55
N LEU A 365 21.86 -13.08 -9.59
CA LEU A 365 22.88 -12.19 -9.03
C LEU A 365 24.07 -11.97 -9.97
N LEU A 366 24.37 -12.95 -10.82
CA LEU A 366 25.55 -12.94 -11.70
C LEU A 366 25.24 -12.46 -13.12
N ASP A 367 23.99 -12.57 -13.59
CA ASP A 367 23.60 -12.05 -14.90
C ASP A 367 23.46 -10.52 -14.86
N THR A 368 24.22 -9.84 -15.70
CA THR A 368 24.30 -8.38 -15.76
C THR A 368 23.44 -7.78 -16.84
N SER A 369 22.79 -8.61 -17.66
CA SER A 369 22.10 -8.13 -18.84
C SER A 369 20.66 -7.69 -18.51
N PRO A 370 20.30 -6.40 -18.72
CA PRO A 370 18.99 -5.86 -18.30
C PRO A 370 17.78 -6.46 -19.04
N LEU A 371 18.03 -7.07 -20.21
CA LEU A 371 16.99 -7.60 -21.10
C LEU A 371 16.61 -9.05 -20.77
N THR A 372 17.54 -9.83 -20.21
CA THR A 372 17.34 -11.25 -19.90
C THR A 372 17.18 -11.51 -18.41
N ASN A 373 17.70 -10.61 -17.54
CA ASN A 373 17.67 -10.80 -16.11
C ASN A 373 16.50 -10.06 -15.42
N PRO A 374 15.44 -10.76 -15.01
CA PRO A 374 14.34 -10.20 -14.22
C PRO A 374 14.73 -9.79 -12.79
N LEU A 375 15.91 -10.22 -12.30
CA LEU A 375 16.48 -9.88 -10.99
C LEU A 375 17.63 -8.86 -11.08
N PHE A 376 17.69 -8.09 -12.17
CA PHE A 376 18.75 -7.09 -12.41
C PHE A 376 18.95 -6.09 -11.24
N GLU A 377 17.88 -5.71 -10.54
CA GLU A 377 17.96 -4.82 -9.36
C GLU A 377 18.88 -5.40 -8.25
N LEU A 378 18.80 -6.72 -8.02
CA LEU A 378 19.65 -7.42 -7.05
C LEU A 378 21.11 -7.47 -7.52
N ALA A 379 21.34 -7.71 -8.81
CA ALA A 379 22.70 -7.70 -9.38
C ALA A 379 23.34 -6.30 -9.26
N GLN A 380 22.55 -5.24 -9.42
CA GLN A 380 22.99 -3.86 -9.20
C GLN A 380 23.28 -3.58 -7.72
N ASP A 381 22.45 -4.08 -6.80
CA ASP A 381 22.66 -3.95 -5.35
C ASP A 381 23.93 -4.65 -4.87
N LEU A 382 24.28 -5.81 -5.46
CA LEU A 382 25.55 -6.49 -5.19
C LEU A 382 26.76 -5.63 -5.56
N ARG A 383 26.65 -4.89 -6.67
CA ARG A 383 27.72 -4.04 -7.21
C ARG A 383 27.82 -2.68 -6.53
N ASN A 384 26.82 -2.30 -5.72
CA ASN A 384 26.77 -1.03 -5.03
C ASN A 384 27.68 -1.03 -3.78
N PRO A 385 28.81 -0.27 -3.77
CA PRO A 385 29.75 -0.24 -2.64
C PRO A 385 29.19 0.47 -1.40
N LYS A 386 28.01 1.11 -1.50
CA LYS A 386 27.33 1.74 -0.36
C LYS A 386 26.63 0.73 0.56
N ASN A 387 26.26 -0.43 0.03
CA ASN A 387 25.66 -1.54 0.78
C ASN A 387 26.72 -2.45 1.41
N SER A 388 28.01 -2.22 1.13
CA SER A 388 29.15 -2.87 1.79
C SER A 388 29.72 -2.00 2.91
N LYS A 389 28.87 -1.27 3.64
CA LYS A 389 29.28 -0.77 4.95
C LYS A 389 29.53 -2.01 5.79
N LYS A 390 30.82 -2.29 6.02
CA LYS A 390 31.31 -3.23 7.04
C LYS A 390 30.33 -3.22 8.21
N MET A 391 29.99 -4.41 8.69
CA MET A 391 29.64 -4.61 10.10
C MET A 391 30.70 -3.88 10.93
N ILE A 392 30.46 -2.61 11.23
CA ILE A 392 30.91 -2.09 12.50
C ILE A 392 29.91 -2.77 13.41
N ASN A 393 30.36 -3.87 14.05
CA ASN A 393 29.82 -4.30 15.32
C ASN A 393 29.93 -3.09 16.26
N ILE A 394 29.04 -2.11 16.10
CA ILE A 394 28.72 -1.19 17.16
C ILE A 394 27.97 -2.10 18.09
N ASN A 395 28.68 -2.66 19.06
CA ASN A 395 28.05 -3.30 20.21
C ASN A 395 26.86 -2.39 20.59
N ASP A 396 25.63 -2.93 20.56
CA ASP A 396 24.39 -2.20 20.85
C ASP A 396 24.50 -1.27 22.09
N ASN A 397 25.42 -1.62 23.00
CA ASN A 397 25.79 -0.90 24.20
C ASN A 397 26.48 0.48 24.00
N GLN A 398 26.75 0.93 22.77
CA GLN A 398 27.41 2.23 22.49
C GLN A 398 26.60 3.18 21.61
N ASP A 399 25.36 2.83 21.24
CA ASP A 399 24.53 3.73 20.46
C ASP A 399 23.81 4.75 21.35
N LEU A 400 24.32 5.99 21.37
CA LEU A 400 23.72 7.12 22.11
C LEU A 400 22.33 7.51 21.59
N ASN A 401 21.94 7.04 20.40
CA ASN A 401 20.64 7.28 19.77
C ASN A 401 19.70 6.06 19.87
N TRP A 402 20.06 5.04 20.66
CA TRP A 402 19.23 3.86 20.84
C TRP A 402 17.85 4.24 21.38
N GLN A 403 16.81 3.78 20.70
CA GLN A 403 15.42 3.90 21.14
C GLN A 403 14.84 2.49 21.28
N PRO A 404 14.01 2.24 22.31
CA PRO A 404 13.33 0.96 22.44
C PRO A 404 12.43 0.69 21.24
N ASP A 405 12.25 -0.59 20.96
CA ASP A 405 11.36 -1.04 19.90
C ASP A 405 9.91 -0.59 20.18
N PRO A 406 9.16 -0.20 19.14
CA PRO A 406 7.76 0.17 19.29
C PRO A 406 6.93 -1.03 19.76
N ILE A 407 5.77 -0.76 20.38
CA ILE A 407 4.86 -1.79 20.94
C ILE A 407 4.43 -2.83 19.89
N ASP A 408 4.39 -2.44 18.63
CA ASP A 408 4.02 -3.30 17.50
C ASP A 408 5.12 -4.30 17.11
N ALA A 409 6.33 -4.20 17.68
CA ALA A 409 7.44 -5.08 17.37
C ALA A 409 7.21 -6.49 17.93
N LEU A 410 7.52 -7.49 17.11
CA LEU A 410 7.55 -8.88 17.56
C LEU A 410 8.71 -9.06 18.54
N ARG A 411 8.58 -10.02 19.47
CA ARG A 411 9.59 -10.29 20.51
C ARG A 411 10.98 -10.61 19.95
N ASP A 412 11.04 -11.14 18.74
CA ASP A 412 12.28 -11.56 18.07
C ASP A 412 12.77 -10.53 17.04
N PHE A 413 12.19 -9.33 17.02
CA PHE A 413 12.51 -8.29 16.05
C PHE A 413 13.98 -7.86 16.17
N LYS A 414 14.68 -7.77 15.03
CA LYS A 414 16.07 -7.26 14.94
C LYS A 414 16.22 -6.42 13.68
N LYS A 415 16.43 -5.11 13.86
CA LYS A 415 16.48 -4.11 12.78
C LYS A 415 17.56 -4.40 11.74
N GLU A 416 18.76 -4.78 12.17
CA GLU A 416 19.95 -4.88 11.31
C GLU A 416 19.85 -5.92 10.18
N LYS A 417 18.97 -6.93 10.31
CA LYS A 417 18.85 -8.03 9.33
C LYS A 417 18.01 -7.70 8.09
N ILE A 418 17.32 -6.56 8.09
CA ILE A 418 16.22 -6.31 7.14
C ILE A 418 16.54 -5.21 6.12
N GLU A 419 17.52 -4.33 6.40
CA GLU A 419 17.88 -3.22 5.50
C GLU A 419 18.56 -3.66 4.21
N ASP A 420 19.32 -4.77 4.22
CA ASP A 420 19.94 -5.33 3.02
C ASP A 420 19.07 -6.45 2.42
N THR A 421 18.59 -6.26 1.20
CA THR A 421 17.76 -7.21 0.45
C THR A 421 18.47 -8.55 0.26
N ILE A 422 19.78 -8.53 -0.02
CA ILE A 422 20.59 -9.72 -0.31
C ILE A 422 20.85 -10.49 0.99
N GLU A 423 21.27 -9.82 2.06
CA GLU A 423 21.47 -10.50 3.35
C GLU A 423 20.14 -11.03 3.89
N SER A 424 19.05 -10.27 3.71
CA SER A 424 17.70 -10.70 4.05
C SER A 424 17.30 -11.99 3.30
N LEU A 425 17.65 -12.12 2.01
CA LEU A 425 17.42 -13.35 1.23
C LEU A 425 18.31 -14.50 1.70
N ILE A 426 19.59 -14.25 1.93
CA ILE A 426 20.55 -15.27 2.41
C ILE A 426 20.13 -15.79 3.80
N SER A 427 19.63 -14.90 4.67
CA SER A 427 19.20 -15.25 6.02
C SER A 427 18.01 -16.21 6.11
N ILE A 428 17.31 -16.45 4.98
CA ILE A 428 16.22 -17.44 4.90
C ILE A 428 16.79 -18.87 5.07
N PHE A 429 18.05 -19.07 4.70
CA PHE A 429 18.72 -20.36 4.71
C PHE A 429 19.62 -20.51 5.94
N GLU A 430 19.69 -21.73 6.46
CA GLU A 430 20.44 -22.05 7.68
C GLU A 430 21.96 -22.07 7.43
N SER A 431 22.38 -22.46 6.21
CA SER A 431 23.79 -22.60 5.83
C SER A 431 24.10 -21.77 4.58
N LYS A 432 25.14 -20.94 4.67
CA LYS A 432 25.69 -20.19 3.53
C LYS A 432 26.42 -21.10 2.53
N GLU A 433 26.83 -22.29 2.97
CA GLU A 433 27.54 -23.31 2.17
C GLU A 433 26.78 -23.70 0.90
N ILE A 434 25.45 -23.84 0.96
CA ILE A 434 24.65 -24.22 -0.21
C ILE A 434 24.74 -23.16 -1.33
N PHE A 435 24.84 -21.88 -0.97
CA PHE A 435 25.07 -20.82 -1.95
C PHE A 435 26.48 -20.90 -2.52
N ILE A 436 27.47 -21.15 -1.68
CA ILE A 436 28.88 -21.25 -2.08
C ILE A 436 29.05 -22.41 -3.07
N ASP A 437 28.43 -23.57 -2.80
CA ASP A 437 28.47 -24.73 -3.68
C ASP A 437 27.82 -24.44 -5.04
N GLU A 438 26.64 -23.83 -5.08
CA GLU A 438 25.99 -23.44 -6.33
C GLU A 438 26.79 -22.34 -7.09
N PHE A 439 27.38 -21.37 -6.37
CA PHE A 439 28.31 -20.42 -6.99
C PHE A 439 29.52 -21.14 -7.56
N THR A 440 30.11 -22.10 -6.85
CA THR A 440 31.27 -22.85 -7.35
C THR A 440 30.94 -23.62 -8.61
N LYS A 441 29.78 -24.29 -8.64
CA LYS A 441 29.29 -25.01 -9.81
C LYS A 441 29.11 -24.07 -11.00
N LEU A 442 28.38 -22.96 -10.83
CA LEU A 442 28.11 -22.01 -11.89
C LEU A 442 29.40 -21.37 -12.44
N PHE A 443 30.29 -20.89 -11.57
CA PHE A 443 31.57 -20.33 -11.99
C PHE A 443 32.41 -21.37 -12.71
N SER A 444 32.44 -22.61 -12.23
CA SER A 444 33.24 -23.66 -12.83
C SER A 444 32.77 -24.02 -14.25
N GLU A 445 31.46 -24.04 -14.51
CA GLU A 445 30.91 -24.21 -15.86
C GLU A 445 31.26 -23.04 -16.78
N LYS A 446 31.11 -21.80 -16.30
CA LYS A 446 31.45 -20.59 -17.08
C LYS A 446 32.93 -20.50 -17.42
N LEU A 447 33.77 -20.90 -16.48
CA LEU A 447 35.22 -20.90 -16.61
C LEU A 447 35.72 -21.93 -17.65
N ILE A 448 35.11 -23.11 -17.71
CA ILE A 448 35.47 -24.15 -18.70
C ILE A 448 34.99 -23.80 -20.11
N LYS A 449 33.76 -23.28 -20.23
CA LYS A 449 33.19 -22.92 -21.54
C LYS A 449 33.74 -21.61 -22.11
N PHE A 450 34.53 -20.86 -21.34
CA PHE A 450 35.03 -19.53 -21.69
C PHE A 450 33.92 -18.55 -22.16
N GLU A 451 32.70 -18.68 -21.61
CA GLU A 451 31.55 -17.86 -22.01
C GLU A 451 31.75 -16.37 -21.71
N GLN A 452 32.54 -16.05 -20.67
CA GLN A 452 32.77 -14.69 -20.19
C GLN A 452 34.26 -14.38 -20.05
N PRO A 453 34.67 -13.11 -20.23
CA PRO A 453 36.05 -12.71 -20.01
C PRO A 453 36.43 -12.91 -18.54
N LEU A 454 37.64 -13.42 -18.32
CA LEU A 454 38.13 -13.80 -16.99
C LEU A 454 38.14 -12.61 -16.00
N ASP A 455 38.39 -11.40 -16.50
CA ASP A 455 38.42 -10.18 -15.70
C ASP A 455 37.03 -9.85 -15.10
N GLU A 456 35.95 -10.10 -15.85
CA GLU A 456 34.59 -9.84 -15.38
C GLU A 456 34.17 -10.87 -14.33
N LEU A 457 34.58 -12.13 -14.49
CA LEU A 457 34.39 -13.19 -13.49
C LEU A 457 35.14 -12.87 -12.18
N GLU A 458 36.38 -12.39 -12.28
CA GLU A 458 37.15 -11.96 -11.12
C GLU A 458 36.51 -10.76 -10.39
N MET A 459 35.96 -9.80 -11.14
CA MET A 459 35.20 -8.68 -10.55
C MET A 459 33.94 -9.17 -9.84
N ASN A 460 33.16 -10.06 -10.46
CA ASN A 460 31.97 -10.66 -9.86
C ASN A 460 32.31 -11.40 -8.56
N LEU A 461 33.40 -12.16 -8.55
CA LEU A 461 33.90 -12.84 -7.37
C LEU A 461 34.34 -11.86 -6.27
N ASN A 462 34.96 -10.74 -6.64
CA ASN A 462 35.31 -9.69 -5.67
C ASN A 462 34.06 -9.06 -5.03
N TYR A 463 32.98 -8.84 -5.78
CA TYR A 463 31.71 -8.37 -5.21
C TYR A 463 31.11 -9.37 -4.23
N LEU A 464 31.13 -10.66 -4.57
CA LEU A 464 30.67 -11.72 -3.66
C LEU A 464 31.51 -11.78 -2.38
N LYS A 465 32.84 -11.67 -2.49
CA LYS A 465 33.75 -11.63 -1.32
C LYS A 465 33.48 -10.46 -0.39
N LEU A 466 33.08 -9.30 -0.91
CA LEU A 466 32.71 -8.15 -0.08
C LEU A 466 31.46 -8.44 0.79
N LYS A 467 30.58 -9.34 0.34
CA LYS A 467 29.32 -9.66 1.02
C LYS A 467 29.40 -10.91 1.91
N PHE A 468 29.91 -12.03 1.39
CA PHE A 468 29.97 -13.29 2.13
C PHE A 468 31.25 -13.43 2.97
N GLY A 469 32.32 -12.72 2.59
CA GLY A 469 33.65 -12.87 3.17
C GLY A 469 34.62 -13.58 2.22
N SER A 470 35.92 -13.39 2.47
CA SER A 470 36.98 -13.92 1.60
C SER A 470 37.31 -15.39 1.83
N THR A 471 37.01 -15.94 3.02
CA THR A 471 37.35 -17.31 3.41
C THR A 471 36.58 -18.35 2.61
N ASP A 472 35.35 -18.00 2.24
CA ASP A 472 34.38 -18.94 1.69
C ASP A 472 34.62 -19.20 0.20
N PHE A 473 35.29 -18.27 -0.49
CA PHE A 473 35.57 -18.33 -1.92
C PHE A 473 37.01 -18.72 -2.27
N ILE A 474 37.77 -19.29 -1.34
CA ILE A 474 39.15 -19.76 -1.58
C ILE A 474 39.20 -20.77 -2.73
N ASN A 475 38.20 -21.67 -2.82
CA ASN A 475 38.12 -22.66 -3.89
C ASN A 475 38.03 -21.98 -5.27
N LEU A 476 37.16 -20.98 -5.40
CA LEU A 476 37.01 -20.21 -6.63
C LEU A 476 38.26 -19.40 -7.00
N ASP A 477 38.97 -18.86 -6.01
CA ASP A 477 40.24 -18.16 -6.26
C ASP A 477 41.28 -19.09 -6.90
N ILE A 478 41.33 -20.32 -6.43
CA ILE A 478 42.24 -21.33 -6.96
C ILE A 478 41.79 -21.74 -8.37
N MET A 479 40.48 -21.90 -8.62
CA MET A 479 39.95 -22.14 -9.97
C MET A 479 40.33 -21.04 -10.96
N ILE A 480 40.16 -19.76 -10.60
CA ILE A 480 40.55 -18.64 -11.45
C ILE A 480 42.06 -18.64 -11.68
N LYS A 481 42.85 -18.90 -10.62
CA LYS A 481 44.31 -18.98 -10.72
C LYS A 481 44.77 -20.11 -11.63
N ASP A 482 44.14 -21.29 -11.55
CA ASP A 482 44.44 -22.44 -12.41
C ASP A 482 44.29 -22.06 -13.89
N ILE A 483 43.26 -21.31 -14.24
CA ILE A 483 43.03 -20.84 -15.63
C ILE A 483 44.04 -19.77 -16.04
N LYS A 484 44.34 -18.80 -15.16
CA LYS A 484 45.39 -17.80 -15.42
C LYS A 484 46.75 -18.44 -15.63
N ASP A 485 47.10 -19.43 -14.82
CA ASP A 485 48.38 -20.14 -14.90
C ASP A 485 48.41 -21.08 -16.11
N SER A 486 47.28 -21.70 -16.48
CA SER A 486 47.13 -22.47 -17.73
C SER A 486 47.34 -21.61 -18.97
N GLY A 487 46.79 -20.39 -18.99
CA GLY A 487 47.02 -19.44 -20.07
C GLY A 487 48.51 -19.08 -20.29
N LYS A 488 49.32 -19.08 -19.22
CA LYS A 488 50.77 -18.85 -19.32
C LYS A 488 51.54 -20.08 -19.81
N LEU A 489 51.02 -21.27 -19.56
CA LEU A 489 51.60 -22.54 -20.02
C LEU A 489 51.34 -22.77 -21.50
N ASN A 490 50.22 -22.28 -22.01
CA ASN A 490 49.90 -22.37 -23.43
C ASN A 490 50.83 -21.47 -24.26
N SER A 491 51.59 -22.08 -25.16
CA SER A 491 52.39 -21.34 -26.14
C SER A 491 51.52 -20.94 -27.32
N SER A 492 51.60 -19.67 -27.75
CA SER A 492 50.79 -19.13 -28.86
C SER A 492 51.01 -19.80 -30.24
N LYS A 493 51.98 -20.71 -30.34
CA LYS A 493 52.38 -21.38 -31.59
C LYS A 493 51.82 -22.80 -31.76
N ASN A 494 51.15 -23.35 -30.76
CA ASN A 494 50.63 -24.71 -30.81
C ASN A 494 49.12 -24.70 -31.03
N ASN A 495 48.63 -25.58 -31.92
CA ASN A 495 47.21 -25.82 -32.13
C ASN A 495 46.56 -26.55 -30.93
N PHE A 496 47.38 -27.07 -30.01
CA PHE A 496 46.95 -27.71 -28.77
C PHE A 496 46.97 -26.69 -27.62
N GLN A 497 45.77 -26.30 -27.15
CA GLN A 497 45.60 -25.51 -25.94
C GLN A 497 45.17 -26.42 -24.79
N SER A 498 45.80 -26.25 -23.63
CA SER A 498 45.55 -27.07 -22.46
C SER A 498 45.06 -26.22 -21.30
N ILE A 499 44.19 -26.79 -20.47
CA ILE A 499 43.77 -26.21 -19.21
C ILE A 499 44.16 -27.20 -18.12
N VAL A 500 45.03 -26.77 -17.22
CA VAL A 500 45.50 -27.56 -16.09
C VAL A 500 44.65 -27.20 -14.87
N LEU A 501 43.86 -28.17 -14.40
CA LEU A 501 42.92 -27.99 -13.29
C LEU A 501 43.43 -28.67 -12.02
N SER A 502 43.29 -28.02 -10.87
CA SER A 502 43.63 -28.59 -9.57
C SER A 502 42.54 -29.55 -9.07
N HIS A 503 42.81 -30.86 -9.07
CA HIS A 503 41.80 -31.92 -8.81
C HIS A 503 40.90 -31.68 -7.58
N LEU A 504 41.45 -31.27 -6.44
CA LEU A 504 40.70 -31.09 -5.19
C LEU A 504 39.68 -29.95 -5.23
N TYR A 505 39.90 -28.94 -6.07
CA TYR A 505 39.04 -27.76 -6.13
C TYR A 505 37.97 -27.88 -7.22
N TRP A 506 38.16 -28.75 -8.20
CA TRP A 506 37.27 -28.95 -9.35
C TRP A 506 36.42 -30.23 -9.25
N SER A 507 36.33 -30.85 -8.06
CA SER A 507 35.65 -32.14 -7.83
C SER A 507 34.22 -32.18 -8.39
N ASN A 508 33.45 -31.11 -8.25
CA ASN A 508 32.05 -31.04 -8.69
C ASN A 508 31.84 -31.34 -10.19
N ILE A 509 32.84 -31.03 -11.03
CA ILE A 509 32.80 -31.33 -12.47
C ILE A 509 33.51 -32.64 -12.78
N LEU A 510 34.61 -32.91 -12.08
CA LEU A 510 35.45 -34.07 -12.29
C LEU A 510 34.79 -35.36 -11.79
N GLU A 511 33.84 -35.32 -10.86
CA GLU A 511 33.13 -36.53 -10.38
C GLU A 511 32.23 -37.18 -11.45
N ASN A 512 31.94 -36.47 -12.55
CA ASN A 512 31.30 -37.05 -13.74
C ASN A 512 32.28 -37.91 -14.59
N ASP A 513 33.52 -38.12 -14.13
CA ASP A 513 34.63 -38.89 -14.75
C ASP A 513 34.37 -40.41 -14.97
N ILE A 514 33.12 -40.87 -14.96
CA ILE A 514 32.81 -42.30 -15.17
C ILE A 514 33.17 -42.77 -16.60
N ASN A 515 33.40 -41.84 -17.54
CA ASN A 515 33.73 -42.16 -18.92
C ASN A 515 35.19 -41.79 -19.28
N ASN A 516 36.16 -42.55 -18.77
CA ASN A 516 37.50 -42.55 -19.35
C ASN A 516 37.45 -43.31 -20.69
N PHE A 517 37.35 -42.57 -21.80
CA PHE A 517 37.43 -43.13 -23.14
C PHE A 517 38.81 -42.89 -23.76
N LYS A 518 39.16 -43.72 -24.74
CA LYS A 518 40.41 -43.55 -25.50
C LYS A 518 40.22 -42.47 -26.55
N VAL A 519 41.11 -41.48 -26.55
CA VAL A 519 41.17 -40.45 -27.58
C VAL A 519 42.04 -40.91 -28.76
N PRO A 520 41.89 -40.29 -29.94
CA PRO A 520 42.76 -40.53 -31.08
C PRO A 520 44.25 -40.33 -30.75
N LYS A 521 45.11 -41.14 -31.37
CA LYS A 521 46.58 -41.11 -31.16
C LYS A 521 47.18 -39.72 -31.38
N ILE A 522 46.65 -38.95 -32.33
CA ILE A 522 47.10 -37.58 -32.61
C ILE A 522 46.97 -36.68 -31.38
N ILE A 523 45.86 -36.81 -30.64
CA ILE A 523 45.60 -36.03 -29.42
C ILE A 523 46.45 -36.56 -28.27
N GLU A 524 46.61 -37.88 -28.19
CA GLU A 524 47.44 -38.54 -27.17
C GLU A 524 48.92 -38.14 -27.30
N ASP A 525 49.48 -38.14 -28.51
CA ASP A 525 50.86 -37.75 -28.79
C ASP A 525 51.14 -36.28 -28.43
N GLU A 526 50.22 -35.37 -28.78
CA GLU A 526 50.32 -33.95 -28.42
C GLU A 526 50.21 -33.76 -26.89
N PHE A 527 49.33 -34.50 -26.23
CA PHE A 527 49.22 -34.49 -24.78
C PHE A 527 50.48 -35.02 -24.09
N GLU A 528 51.10 -36.08 -24.60
CA GLU A 528 52.35 -36.63 -24.07
C GLU A 528 53.51 -35.63 -24.20
N LYS A 529 53.64 -34.96 -25.36
CA LYS A 529 54.59 -33.86 -25.54
C LYS A 529 54.35 -32.76 -24.51
N PHE A 530 53.09 -32.35 -24.33
CA PHE A 530 52.75 -31.35 -23.32
C PHE A 530 53.08 -31.81 -21.89
N ASN A 531 52.74 -33.05 -21.52
CA ASN A 531 53.00 -33.61 -20.20
C ASN A 531 54.52 -33.72 -19.93
N SER A 532 55.32 -34.06 -20.94
CA SER A 532 56.79 -34.07 -20.81
C SER A 532 57.36 -32.68 -20.52
N ASN A 533 56.89 -31.64 -21.22
CA ASN A 533 57.28 -30.25 -20.99
C ASN A 533 56.82 -29.76 -19.60
N PHE A 534 55.61 -30.14 -19.20
CA PHE A 534 55.06 -29.79 -17.89
C PHE A 534 55.88 -30.43 -16.74
N LYS A 535 56.30 -31.70 -16.88
CA LYS A 535 57.17 -32.37 -15.89
C LYS A 535 58.52 -31.69 -15.73
N LEU A 536 59.10 -31.17 -16.83
CA LEU A 536 60.35 -30.40 -16.79
C LEU A 536 60.18 -29.09 -16.02
N GLN A 537 59.06 -28.39 -16.23
CA GLN A 537 58.79 -27.10 -15.61
C GLN A 537 58.31 -27.21 -14.15
N LYS A 538 57.55 -28.27 -13.83
CA LYS A 538 56.97 -28.53 -12.51
C LYS A 538 57.34 -29.95 -12.04
N GLN A 539 58.53 -30.07 -11.46
CA GLN A 539 59.07 -31.33 -10.96
C GLN A 539 58.13 -31.99 -9.93
N GLY A 540 57.98 -33.32 -10.03
CA GLY A 540 57.17 -34.12 -9.11
C GLY A 540 55.66 -34.09 -9.37
N ARG A 541 55.20 -33.48 -10.47
CA ARG A 541 53.79 -33.46 -10.87
C ARG A 541 53.58 -34.18 -12.20
N PHE A 542 52.43 -34.84 -12.35
CA PHE A 542 51.99 -35.45 -13.60
C PHE A 542 50.57 -35.01 -13.93
N LEU A 543 50.22 -35.00 -15.22
CA LEU A 543 48.90 -34.64 -15.69
C LEU A 543 48.10 -35.90 -16.08
N LYS A 544 46.80 -35.88 -15.80
CA LYS A 544 45.81 -36.85 -16.30
C LYS A 544 44.93 -36.12 -17.32
N LEU A 545 44.75 -36.70 -18.50
CA LEU A 545 43.85 -36.17 -19.52
C LEU A 545 42.39 -36.40 -19.08
N ILE A 546 41.55 -35.37 -19.20
CA ILE A 546 40.10 -35.45 -18.97
C ILE A 546 39.39 -35.04 -20.26
N PRO A 547 39.05 -36.01 -21.13
CA PRO A 547 38.58 -35.70 -22.48
C PRO A 547 37.11 -35.21 -22.51
N ASN A 548 36.29 -35.49 -21.49
CA ASN A 548 34.88 -35.06 -21.45
C ASN A 548 34.68 -33.53 -21.43
N LEU A 549 35.70 -32.77 -20.98
CA LEU A 549 35.63 -31.31 -20.83
C LEU A 549 36.35 -30.57 -21.98
N GLY A 550 36.89 -31.30 -22.95
CA GLY A 550 37.59 -30.71 -24.07
C GLY A 550 36.63 -30.12 -25.12
N LEU A 551 37.18 -29.24 -25.94
CA LEU A 551 36.57 -28.74 -27.17
C LEU A 551 37.57 -28.93 -28.30
N VAL A 552 37.09 -29.41 -29.44
CA VAL A 552 37.92 -29.68 -30.61
C VAL A 552 37.26 -29.04 -31.82
N ASN A 553 38.04 -28.19 -32.50
CA ASN A 553 37.69 -27.67 -33.81
C ASN A 553 38.21 -28.65 -34.85
N LEU A 554 37.29 -29.22 -35.63
CA LEU A 554 37.58 -30.27 -36.58
C LEU A 554 37.08 -29.86 -37.97
N GLU A 555 37.93 -30.03 -38.97
CA GLU A 555 37.58 -29.82 -40.37
C GLU A 555 37.43 -31.19 -41.04
N ILE A 556 36.24 -31.48 -41.57
CA ILE A 556 35.93 -32.73 -42.28
C ILE A 556 35.68 -32.38 -43.74
N GLU A 557 36.34 -33.09 -44.65
CA GLU A 557 36.03 -33.05 -46.08
C GLU A 557 34.94 -34.08 -46.38
N ILE A 558 33.80 -33.62 -46.89
CA ILE A 558 32.62 -34.44 -47.20
C ILE A 558 32.20 -34.10 -48.63
N ASN A 559 32.17 -35.07 -49.55
CA ASN A 559 31.77 -34.88 -50.95
C ASN A 559 32.52 -33.72 -51.67
N GLY A 560 33.78 -33.47 -51.29
CA GLY A 560 34.62 -32.38 -51.81
C GLY A 560 34.38 -31.00 -51.19
N GLU A 561 33.52 -30.87 -50.16
CA GLU A 561 33.34 -29.66 -49.37
C GLU A 561 33.99 -29.80 -47.98
N ILE A 562 34.79 -28.82 -47.58
CA ILE A 562 35.37 -28.76 -46.22
C ILE A 562 34.37 -28.08 -45.29
N LYS A 563 33.93 -28.80 -44.24
CA LYS A 563 33.06 -28.28 -43.18
C LYS A 563 33.79 -28.27 -41.85
N SER A 564 33.75 -27.13 -41.16
CA SER A 564 34.30 -26.98 -39.82
C SER A 564 33.22 -27.21 -38.75
N PHE A 565 33.56 -28.00 -37.74
CA PHE A 565 32.70 -28.34 -36.62
C PHE A 565 33.43 -28.06 -35.30
N GLU A 566 32.74 -27.46 -34.34
CA GLU A 566 33.19 -27.36 -32.95
C GLU A 566 32.46 -28.44 -32.14
N VAL A 567 33.19 -29.48 -31.74
CA VAL A 567 32.63 -30.69 -31.14
C VAL A 567 33.43 -31.15 -29.94
N SER A 568 32.78 -31.92 -29.08
CA SER A 568 33.40 -32.53 -27.92
C SER A 568 34.30 -33.73 -28.33
N PRO A 569 35.39 -34.03 -27.59
CA PRO A 569 36.35 -35.08 -27.96
C PRO A 569 35.78 -36.49 -28.11
N ASP A 570 34.66 -36.80 -27.44
CA ASP A 570 33.91 -38.05 -27.60
C ASP A 570 33.41 -38.21 -29.05
N LYS A 571 32.79 -37.15 -29.58
CA LYS A 571 32.27 -37.11 -30.95
C LYS A 571 33.41 -37.22 -31.98
N VAL A 572 34.54 -36.55 -31.71
CA VAL A 572 35.75 -36.63 -32.55
C VAL A 572 36.31 -38.04 -32.58
N SER A 573 36.40 -38.70 -31.42
CA SER A 573 36.95 -40.05 -31.32
C SER A 573 36.11 -41.05 -32.12
N ILE A 574 34.78 -40.87 -32.13
CA ILE A 574 33.86 -41.69 -32.93
C ILE A 574 34.13 -41.49 -34.43
N VAL A 575 34.17 -40.25 -34.93
CA VAL A 575 34.39 -39.98 -36.37
C VAL A 575 35.78 -40.39 -36.83
N TYR A 576 36.79 -40.20 -35.98
CA TYR A 576 38.17 -40.55 -36.31
C TYR A 576 38.34 -42.06 -36.61
N LEU A 577 37.56 -42.94 -35.97
CA LEU A 577 37.57 -44.38 -36.29
C LEU A 577 37.11 -44.67 -37.73
N PHE A 578 36.15 -43.92 -38.25
CA PHE A 578 35.70 -44.05 -39.64
C PHE A 578 36.75 -43.58 -40.65
N ASN A 579 37.67 -42.70 -40.24
CA ASN A 579 38.80 -42.30 -41.07
C ASN A 579 39.91 -43.36 -41.12
N GLU A 580 40.10 -44.15 -40.06
CA GLU A 580 41.09 -45.23 -40.03
C GLU A 580 40.60 -46.54 -40.67
N SER A 581 39.29 -46.71 -40.85
CA SER A 581 38.70 -47.94 -41.38
C SER A 581 37.76 -47.68 -42.56
N GLU A 582 38.07 -48.27 -43.72
CA GLU A 582 37.30 -48.13 -44.97
C GLU A 582 35.91 -48.82 -44.93
N ASN A 583 35.47 -49.34 -43.77
CA ASN A 583 34.35 -50.28 -43.66
C ASN A 583 33.22 -49.79 -42.74
N GLU A 584 32.03 -50.38 -42.92
CA GLU A 584 30.87 -50.24 -42.03
C GLU A 584 31.24 -50.59 -40.57
N LEU A 585 31.02 -49.66 -39.64
CA LEU A 585 31.32 -49.86 -38.23
C LEU A 585 30.05 -50.16 -37.44
N SER A 586 30.15 -51.17 -36.57
CA SER A 586 29.07 -51.50 -35.63
C SER A 586 29.18 -50.72 -34.32
N VAL A 587 28.04 -50.43 -33.68
CA VAL A 587 27.99 -49.75 -32.38
C VAL A 587 28.82 -50.49 -31.32
N ASP A 588 28.72 -51.82 -31.27
CA ASP A 588 29.49 -52.66 -30.33
C ASP A 588 30.99 -52.54 -30.54
N TYR A 589 31.45 -52.50 -31.79
CA TYR A 589 32.86 -52.31 -32.12
C TYR A 589 33.38 -50.96 -31.66
N ILE A 590 32.61 -49.89 -31.86
CA ILE A 590 32.97 -48.53 -31.40
C ILE A 590 33.02 -48.47 -29.87
N CYS A 591 32.06 -49.10 -29.19
CA CYS A 591 32.03 -49.16 -27.72
C CYS A 591 33.28 -49.87 -27.17
N GLN A 592 33.67 -51.01 -27.76
CA GLN A 592 34.84 -51.78 -27.32
C GLN A 592 36.17 -51.07 -27.61
N THR A 593 36.30 -50.43 -28.79
CA THR A 593 37.54 -49.78 -29.20
C THR A 593 37.81 -48.51 -28.39
N LEU A 594 36.79 -47.65 -28.23
CA LEU A 594 36.92 -46.39 -27.48
C LEU A 594 36.72 -46.56 -25.98
N ASN A 595 36.26 -47.72 -25.51
CA ASN A 595 35.87 -47.97 -24.12
C ASN A 595 34.81 -46.96 -23.64
N MET A 596 33.79 -46.75 -24.47
CA MET A 596 32.67 -45.83 -24.22
C MET A 596 31.39 -46.60 -23.88
N ASN A 597 30.49 -45.96 -23.13
CA ASN A 597 29.14 -46.47 -22.91
C ASN A 597 28.30 -46.37 -24.19
N GLU A 598 27.51 -47.41 -24.48
CA GLU A 598 26.63 -47.51 -25.65
C GLU A 598 25.74 -46.28 -25.81
N TYR A 599 25.20 -45.74 -24.71
CA TYR A 599 24.36 -44.54 -24.73
C TYR A 599 25.09 -43.30 -25.29
N VAL A 600 26.37 -43.14 -24.95
CA VAL A 600 27.19 -42.00 -25.42
C VAL A 600 27.51 -42.16 -26.90
N VAL A 601 27.85 -43.39 -27.31
CA VAL A 601 28.15 -43.71 -28.72
C VAL A 601 26.92 -43.50 -29.61
N GLN A 602 25.74 -43.98 -29.19
CA GLN A 602 24.50 -43.79 -29.95
C GLN A 602 24.17 -42.30 -30.13
N LYS A 603 24.27 -41.48 -29.07
CA LYS A 603 24.09 -40.02 -29.18
C LYS A 603 25.12 -39.36 -30.09
N GLY A 604 26.37 -39.80 -30.04
CA GLY A 604 27.41 -39.31 -30.93
C GLY A 604 27.14 -39.64 -32.39
N LEU A 605 26.73 -40.87 -32.68
CA LEU A 605 26.35 -41.31 -34.03
C LEU A 605 25.11 -40.60 -34.55
N GLU A 606 24.08 -40.41 -33.72
CA GLU A 606 22.89 -39.62 -34.06
C GLU A 606 23.26 -38.17 -34.39
N PHE A 607 24.17 -37.56 -33.63
CA PHE A 607 24.66 -36.22 -33.92
C PHE A 607 25.32 -36.15 -35.31
N TRP A 608 26.24 -37.06 -35.62
CA TRP A 608 26.94 -37.07 -36.91
C TRP A 608 26.06 -37.45 -38.09
N LYS A 609 25.06 -38.30 -37.86
CA LYS A 609 23.99 -38.57 -38.82
C LYS A 609 23.19 -37.31 -39.12
N ASN A 610 22.79 -36.55 -38.10
CA ASN A 610 22.04 -35.30 -38.27
C ASN A 610 22.87 -34.22 -39.00
N GLN A 611 24.20 -34.25 -38.85
CA GLN A 611 25.12 -33.37 -39.59
C GLN A 611 25.43 -33.87 -41.02
N GLY A 612 24.96 -35.05 -41.40
CA GLY A 612 25.18 -35.64 -42.73
C GLY A 612 26.59 -36.18 -42.95
N VAL A 613 27.35 -36.43 -41.87
CA VAL A 613 28.71 -36.99 -41.93
C VAL A 613 28.68 -38.52 -41.99
N LEU A 614 27.71 -39.14 -41.33
CA LEU A 614 27.52 -40.58 -41.29
C LEU A 614 26.15 -40.98 -41.85
N LEU A 615 26.08 -42.12 -42.53
CA LEU A 615 24.86 -42.75 -43.00
C LEU A 615 24.53 -43.98 -42.14
N GLU A 616 23.27 -44.12 -41.75
CA GLU A 616 22.78 -45.29 -41.02
C GLU A 616 22.32 -46.36 -42.01
N LEU A 617 22.97 -47.52 -41.99
CA LEU A 617 22.58 -48.68 -42.81
C LEU A 617 21.58 -49.55 -42.07
N THR A 618 21.83 -49.79 -40.77
CA THR A 618 20.90 -50.42 -39.83
C THR A 618 21.03 -49.76 -38.47
N LYS A 619 20.13 -50.04 -37.53
CA LYS A 619 20.17 -49.49 -36.16
C LYS A 619 21.53 -49.62 -35.46
N ASN A 620 22.33 -50.62 -35.85
CA ASN A 620 23.62 -50.92 -35.24
C ASN A 620 24.81 -50.73 -36.20
N LEU A 621 24.60 -50.36 -37.46
CA LEU A 621 25.66 -50.23 -38.47
C LEU A 621 25.61 -48.87 -39.16
N TYR A 622 26.75 -48.19 -39.17
CA TYR A 622 26.95 -46.87 -39.76
C TYR A 622 28.11 -46.91 -40.74
N ILE A 623 28.06 -46.04 -41.75
CA ILE A 623 29.13 -45.85 -42.74
C ILE A 623 29.42 -44.35 -42.90
N ALA A 624 30.66 -44.00 -43.27
CA ALA A 624 31.01 -42.64 -43.64
C ALA A 624 30.26 -42.22 -44.92
N ASN A 625 29.86 -40.96 -44.98
CA ASN A 625 29.26 -40.36 -46.17
C ASN A 625 30.39 -39.77 -47.04
N ASP A 626 30.77 -40.49 -48.10
CA ASP A 626 31.85 -40.10 -49.03
C ASP A 626 31.43 -39.00 -50.03
#